data_AF-A0A2G2YAP1-F1
#
_entry.id   AF-A0A2G2YAP1-F1
#
_cell.length_a   1.000
_cell.length_b   1.000
_cell.length_c   1.000
_cell.angle_alpha   90.00
_cell.angle_beta   90.00
_cell.angle_gamma   90.00
#
_symmetry.space_group_name_H-M   'P 1'
#
loop_
_entity.id
_entity.type
_entity.pdbx_description
1 polymer ?
#
loop_
_entity_poly.entity_id
_entity_poly.type
_entity_poly.pdbx_seq_one_letter_code
_entity_poly.pdbx_strand_id
1 'polypeptide(L)'
;MYSTLPYAFGLVFIEIPYVLMQSVSYGVIVYAMIGFEWTASKFFWYLFIMYFTLLYFTFYGMMTVAVTPNENVSQIVVYFFHSVWNLFSGFIIPRPRIPIWWRWYYWGCPVAWTLYGLLVSQFGDVQTKLSDDETVEQFLRRYFGFKHEFLGVVAAVTVAYAVVSAFTFAFGIEVFNFQRR
;
A
#
# COMPACT_ATOMS: atom_id res chain seq x y z
N MET A 1 -13.59 16.01 29.15
CA MET A 1 -13.28 15.73 27.74
C MET A 1 -12.05 14.82 27.73
N TYR A 2 -12.09 13.70 27.00
CA TYR A 2 -10.94 12.79 26.92
C TYR A 2 -9.73 13.51 26.33
N SER A 3 -8.53 13.10 26.74
CA SER A 3 -7.31 13.55 26.07
C SER A 3 -7.35 13.10 24.60
N THR A 4 -6.84 13.96 23.72
CA THR A 4 -6.87 13.79 22.27
C THR A 4 -6.14 12.53 21.80
N LEU A 5 -5.07 12.14 22.51
CA LEU A 5 -4.26 10.97 22.17
C LEU A 5 -5.00 9.64 22.41
N PRO A 6 -5.60 9.37 23.60
CA PRO A 6 -6.45 8.19 23.80
C PRO A 6 -7.58 8.05 22.76
N TYR A 7 -8.17 9.16 22.35
CA TYR A 7 -9.19 9.16 21.30
C TYR A 7 -8.62 8.74 19.94
N ALA A 8 -7.50 9.33 19.52
CA ALA A 8 -6.85 8.99 18.25
C ALA A 8 -6.40 7.52 18.21
N PHE A 9 -5.81 7.00 19.28
CA PHE A 9 -5.46 5.59 19.36
C PHE A 9 -6.69 4.68 19.33
N GLY A 10 -7.78 5.05 20.03
CA GLY A 10 -9.03 4.30 19.99
C GLY A 10 -9.58 4.14 18.57
N LEU A 11 -9.56 5.22 17.77
CA LEU A 11 -9.97 5.17 16.36
C LEU A 11 -9.07 4.21 15.54
N VAL A 12 -7.75 4.34 15.66
CA VAL A 12 -6.80 3.47 14.97
C VAL A 12 -7.03 1.99 15.33
N PHE A 13 -7.28 1.69 16.60
CA PHE A 13 -7.52 0.33 17.08
C PHE A 13 -8.83 -0.28 16.56
N ILE A 14 -9.88 0.51 16.39
CA ILE A 14 -11.17 0.05 15.85
C ILE A 14 -11.06 -0.29 14.35
N GLU A 15 -10.22 0.43 13.62
CA GLU A 15 -10.04 0.25 12.18
C GLU A 15 -9.28 -1.03 11.82
N ILE A 16 -8.35 -1.47 12.67
CA ILE A 16 -7.58 -2.71 12.47
C ILE A 16 -8.48 -3.94 12.19
N PRO A 17 -9.42 -4.33 13.08
CA PRO A 17 -10.29 -5.49 12.83
C PRO A 17 -11.27 -5.25 11.69
N TYR A 18 -11.75 -4.02 11.48
CA TYR A 18 -12.67 -3.70 10.40
C TYR A 18 -12.01 -3.89 9.03
N VAL A 19 -10.83 -3.29 8.84
CA VAL A 19 -10.03 -3.44 7.63
C VAL A 19 -9.61 -4.89 7.42
N LEU A 20 -9.36 -5.66 8.50
CA LEU A 20 -9.07 -7.08 8.38
C LEU A 20 -10.25 -7.85 7.76
N MET A 21 -11.47 -7.69 8.29
CA MET A 21 -12.66 -8.34 7.73
C MET A 21 -12.92 -7.90 6.27
N GLN A 22 -12.73 -6.62 5.98
CA GLN A 22 -12.85 -6.08 4.62
C GLN A 22 -11.80 -6.72 3.68
N SER A 23 -10.54 -6.80 4.11
CA SER A 23 -9.45 -7.37 3.31
C SER A 23 -9.65 -8.86 3.03
N VAL A 24 -10.18 -9.62 3.98
CA VAL A 24 -10.50 -11.04 3.81
C VAL A 24 -11.65 -11.22 2.84
N SER A 25 -12.76 -10.52 3.06
CA SER A 25 -13.94 -10.64 2.19
C SER A 25 -13.64 -10.23 0.75
N TYR A 26 -13.02 -9.05 0.55
CA TYR A 26 -12.60 -8.59 -0.77
C TYR A 26 -11.52 -9.49 -1.37
N GLY A 27 -10.51 -9.84 -0.57
CA GLY A 27 -9.36 -10.61 -1.01
C GLY A 27 -9.73 -11.99 -1.54
N VAL A 28 -10.57 -12.73 -0.82
CA VAL A 28 -11.02 -14.08 -1.24
C VAL A 28 -11.77 -14.03 -2.56
N ILE A 29 -12.69 -13.08 -2.72
CA ILE A 29 -13.50 -12.94 -3.95
C ILE A 29 -12.60 -12.63 -5.15
N VAL A 30 -11.72 -11.64 -5.01
CA VAL A 30 -10.85 -11.20 -6.11
C VAL A 30 -9.81 -12.25 -6.45
N TYR A 31 -9.23 -12.93 -5.45
CA TYR A 31 -8.27 -14.01 -5.67
C TYR A 31 -8.88 -15.15 -6.50
N ALA A 32 -10.13 -15.52 -6.19
CA ALA A 32 -10.87 -16.51 -6.94
C ALA A 32 -11.20 -16.06 -8.37
N MET A 33 -11.63 -14.81 -8.55
CA MET A 33 -12.01 -14.25 -9.86
C MET A 33 -10.83 -14.13 -10.82
N ILE A 34 -9.65 -13.75 -10.33
CA ILE A 34 -8.45 -13.63 -11.17
C ILE A 34 -7.94 -15.03 -11.59
N GLY A 35 -8.26 -16.06 -10.82
CA GLY A 35 -7.79 -17.42 -11.07
C GLY A 35 -6.34 -17.63 -10.64
N PHE A 36 -5.91 -16.98 -9.54
CA PHE A 36 -4.59 -17.21 -8.97
C PHE A 36 -4.43 -18.66 -8.47
N GLU A 37 -3.19 -19.13 -8.42
CA GLU A 37 -2.88 -20.48 -7.95
C GLU A 37 -3.26 -20.64 -6.48
N TRP A 38 -4.09 -21.62 -6.15
CA TRP A 38 -4.54 -21.89 -4.78
C TRP A 38 -3.47 -22.62 -3.97
N THR A 39 -2.40 -21.89 -3.63
CA THR A 39 -1.39 -22.33 -2.66
C THR A 39 -1.50 -21.48 -1.40
N ALA A 40 -1.48 -22.12 -0.23
CA ALA A 40 -1.63 -21.42 1.06
C ALA A 40 -0.61 -20.27 1.22
N SER A 41 0.65 -20.48 0.83
CA SER A 41 1.68 -19.44 0.90
C SER A 41 1.33 -18.21 0.05
N LYS A 42 0.97 -18.39 -1.22
CA LYS A 42 0.61 -17.30 -2.16
C LYS A 42 -0.65 -16.57 -1.70
N PHE A 43 -1.64 -17.31 -1.20
CA PHE A 43 -2.88 -16.74 -0.67
C PHE A 43 -2.62 -15.89 0.59
N PHE A 44 -1.86 -16.38 1.56
CA PHE A 44 -1.54 -15.61 2.77
C PHE A 44 -0.66 -14.39 2.47
N TRP A 45 0.29 -14.50 1.52
CA TRP A 45 1.05 -13.33 1.07
C TRP A 45 0.17 -12.28 0.40
N TYR A 46 -0.73 -12.71 -0.48
CA TYR A 46 -1.71 -11.82 -1.10
C TYR A 46 -2.57 -11.13 -0.04
N LEU A 47 -3.14 -11.89 0.90
CA LEU A 47 -3.98 -11.37 1.97
C LEU A 47 -3.21 -10.38 2.86
N PHE A 48 -1.97 -10.70 3.22
CA PHE A 48 -1.10 -9.83 4.01
C PHE A 48 -0.86 -8.49 3.30
N ILE A 49 -0.45 -8.53 2.03
CA ILE A 49 -0.14 -7.31 1.26
C ILE A 49 -1.40 -6.48 1.06
N MET A 50 -2.54 -7.11 0.75
CA MET A 50 -3.83 -6.43 0.59
C MET A 50 -4.31 -5.81 1.89
N TYR A 51 -4.22 -6.54 3.01
CA TYR A 51 -4.61 -6.04 4.33
C TYR A 51 -3.81 -4.79 4.71
N PHE A 52 -2.47 -4.85 4.66
CA PHE A 52 -1.64 -3.69 4.99
C PHE A 52 -1.82 -2.55 3.99
N THR A 53 -2.13 -2.86 2.73
CA THR A 53 -2.43 -1.85 1.72
C THR A 53 -3.68 -1.06 2.06
N LEU A 54 -4.78 -1.74 2.36
CA LEU A 54 -6.02 -1.10 2.77
C LEU A 54 -5.80 -0.32 4.08
N LEU A 55 -5.06 -0.89 5.03
CA LEU A 55 -4.79 -0.27 6.32
C LEU A 55 -4.03 1.06 6.19
N TYR A 56 -2.95 1.11 5.40
CA TYR A 56 -2.24 2.38 5.21
C TYR A 56 -3.09 3.40 4.46
N PHE A 57 -3.95 3.00 3.52
CA PHE A 57 -4.84 3.94 2.84
C PHE A 57 -5.88 4.53 3.78
N THR A 58 -6.45 3.71 4.68
CA THR A 58 -7.37 4.20 5.71
C THR A 58 -6.67 5.19 6.64
N PHE A 59 -5.48 4.85 7.13
CA PHE A 59 -4.70 5.76 8.00
C PHE A 59 -4.25 7.03 7.27
N TYR A 60 -3.91 6.95 5.99
CA TYR A 60 -3.58 8.12 5.18
C TYR A 60 -4.78 9.07 5.01
N GLY A 61 -5.97 8.52 4.77
CA GLY A 61 -7.20 9.32 4.72
C GLY A 61 -7.48 10.03 6.04
N MET A 62 -7.42 9.28 7.15
CA MET A 62 -7.59 9.84 8.50
C MET A 62 -6.55 10.93 8.82
N MET A 63 -5.28 10.71 8.49
CA MET A 63 -4.21 11.69 8.64
C MET A 63 -4.51 12.99 7.89
N THR A 64 -4.96 12.90 6.64
CA THR A 64 -5.24 14.09 5.83
C THR A 64 -6.42 14.88 6.38
N VAL A 65 -7.46 14.20 6.86
CA VAL A 65 -8.60 14.85 7.54
C VAL A 65 -8.15 15.54 8.83
N ALA A 66 -7.22 14.94 9.59
CA ALA A 66 -6.72 15.53 10.83
C ALA A 66 -5.87 16.80 10.61
N VAL A 67 -5.11 16.87 9.51
CA VAL A 67 -4.19 17.99 9.22
C VAL A 67 -4.89 19.14 8.46
N THR A 68 -6.06 18.89 7.87
CA THR A 68 -6.77 19.91 7.07
C THR A 68 -7.95 20.53 7.85
N PRO A 69 -8.27 21.80 7.60
CA PRO A 69 -9.35 22.49 8.31
C PRO A 69 -10.76 22.16 7.79
N ASN A 70 -10.88 21.57 6.60
CA ASN A 70 -12.15 21.25 5.95
C ASN A 70 -12.02 19.97 5.13
N GLU A 71 -13.05 19.12 5.18
CA GLU A 71 -13.15 17.87 4.43
C GLU A 71 -12.95 18.09 2.91
N ASN A 72 -13.51 19.15 2.33
CA ASN A 72 -13.34 19.44 0.90
C ASN A 72 -11.86 19.63 0.53
N VAL A 73 -11.09 20.28 1.40
CA VAL A 73 -9.65 20.48 1.20
C VAL A 73 -8.90 19.16 1.38
N SER A 74 -9.27 18.36 2.39
CA SER A 74 -8.73 17.01 2.59
C SER A 74 -8.86 16.16 1.32
N GLN A 75 -10.05 16.14 0.72
CA GLN A 75 -10.32 15.34 -0.48
C GLN A 75 -9.42 15.77 -1.65
N ILE A 76 -9.29 17.08 -1.91
CA ILE A 76 -8.41 17.60 -2.98
C ILE A 76 -6.96 17.15 -2.76
N VAL A 77 -6.48 17.23 -1.51
CA VAL A 77 -5.12 16.83 -1.15
C VAL A 77 -4.92 15.32 -1.36
N VAL A 78 -5.84 14.48 -0.88
CA VAL A 78 -5.80 13.02 -1.06
C VAL A 78 -5.76 12.67 -2.55
N TYR A 79 -6.65 13.23 -3.36
CA TYR A 79 -6.70 12.94 -4.79
C TYR A 79 -5.42 13.35 -5.53
N PHE A 80 -4.84 14.49 -5.17
CA PHE A 80 -3.59 14.94 -5.76
C PHE A 80 -2.46 13.95 -5.47
N PHE A 81 -2.21 13.62 -4.20
CA PHE A 81 -1.16 12.68 -3.82
C PHE A 81 -1.39 11.27 -4.36
N HIS A 82 -2.63 10.80 -4.35
CA HIS A 82 -2.99 9.50 -4.90
C HIS A 82 -2.71 9.41 -6.41
N SER A 83 -2.97 10.50 -7.14
CA SER A 83 -2.67 10.58 -8.58
C SER A 83 -1.16 10.52 -8.84
N VAL A 84 -0.36 11.22 -8.05
CA VAL A 84 1.11 11.17 -8.19
C VAL A 84 1.64 9.77 -7.84
N TRP A 85 1.14 9.14 -6.76
CA TRP A 85 1.49 7.76 -6.44
C TRP A 85 1.12 6.79 -7.55
N ASN A 86 -0.06 6.94 -8.16
CA ASN A 86 -0.49 6.08 -9.27
C ASN A 86 0.48 6.17 -10.46
N LEU A 87 0.90 7.39 -10.84
CA LEU A 87 1.81 7.63 -11.95
C LEU A 87 3.20 6.99 -11.75
N PHE A 88 3.75 7.13 -10.54
CA PHE A 88 5.11 6.64 -10.21
C PHE A 88 5.14 5.29 -9.49
N SER A 89 4.00 4.61 -9.35
CA SER A 89 3.89 3.28 -8.72
C SER A 89 4.70 2.18 -9.41
N GLY A 90 5.20 2.43 -10.63
CA GLY A 90 5.93 1.43 -11.41
C GLY A 90 5.08 0.71 -12.44
N PHE A 91 3.75 0.83 -12.40
CA PHE A 91 2.85 0.23 -13.39
C PHE A 91 2.85 1.00 -14.72
N ILE A 92 2.54 2.31 -14.66
CA ILE A 92 2.49 3.18 -15.84
C ILE A 92 3.91 3.45 -16.36
N ILE A 93 4.81 3.81 -15.44
CA ILE A 93 6.22 4.08 -15.76
C ILE A 93 7.08 3.05 -15.01
N PRO A 94 7.64 2.04 -15.70
CA PRO A 94 8.50 1.04 -15.08
C PRO A 94 9.72 1.69 -14.43
N ARG A 95 10.11 1.20 -13.25
CA ARG A 95 11.24 1.70 -12.47
C ARG A 95 12.54 1.91 -13.29
N PRO A 96 12.94 1.01 -14.23
CA PRO A 96 14.15 1.20 -15.02
C PRO A 96 14.09 2.41 -15.98
N ARG A 97 12.89 2.80 -16.42
CA ARG A 97 12.66 3.93 -17.33
C ARG A 97 12.55 5.28 -16.61
N ILE A 98 12.43 5.28 -15.29
CA ILE A 98 12.40 6.51 -14.49
C ILE A 98 13.81 7.14 -14.48
N PRO A 99 13.94 8.45 -14.79
CA PRO A 99 15.21 9.16 -14.69
C PRO A 99 15.86 8.97 -13.32
N ILE A 100 17.18 8.84 -13.27
CA ILE A 100 17.92 8.51 -12.03
C ILE A 100 17.59 9.48 -10.90
N TRP A 101 17.47 10.78 -11.22
CA TRP A 101 17.13 11.85 -10.28
C TRP A 101 15.73 11.73 -9.66
N TRP A 102 14.78 11.05 -10.31
CA TRP A 102 13.40 10.86 -9.84
C TRP A 102 13.16 9.49 -9.18
N ARG A 103 14.16 8.60 -9.22
CA ARG A 103 14.04 7.22 -8.74
C ARG A 103 13.84 7.12 -7.21
N TRP A 104 14.22 8.13 -6.44
CA TRP A 104 13.95 8.16 -5.00
C TRP A 104 12.45 8.20 -4.70
N TYR A 105 11.66 8.88 -5.53
CA TYR A 105 10.21 8.99 -5.33
C TYR A 105 9.51 7.64 -5.47
N TYR A 106 9.99 6.80 -6.41
CA TYR A 106 9.52 5.42 -6.53
C TYR A 106 9.66 4.64 -5.21
N TRP A 107 10.81 4.78 -4.52
CA TRP A 107 11.03 4.12 -3.24
C TRP A 107 10.25 4.77 -2.08
N GLY A 108 9.90 6.05 -2.19
CA GLY A 108 9.03 6.77 -1.26
C GLY A 108 7.52 6.56 -1.51
N CYS A 109 7.14 5.87 -2.59
CA CYS A 109 5.74 5.67 -2.95
C CYS A 109 5.21 4.36 -2.33
N PRO A 110 4.20 4.40 -1.45
CA PRO A 110 3.66 3.18 -0.82
C PRO A 110 3.03 2.23 -1.84
N VAL A 111 2.40 2.79 -2.89
CA VAL A 111 1.74 2.01 -3.96
C VAL A 111 2.76 1.21 -4.78
N ALA A 112 3.98 1.72 -4.94
CA ALA A 112 5.05 0.99 -5.62
C ALA A 112 5.44 -0.29 -4.88
N TRP A 113 5.47 -0.24 -3.55
CA TRP A 113 5.75 -1.41 -2.70
C TRP A 113 4.60 -2.42 -2.72
N THR A 114 3.34 -1.97 -2.68
CA THR A 114 2.18 -2.84 -2.85
C THR A 114 2.26 -3.60 -4.17
N LEU A 115 2.50 -2.89 -5.28
CA LEU A 115 2.55 -3.49 -6.62
C LEU A 115 3.71 -4.47 -6.77
N TYR A 116 4.89 -4.11 -6.25
CA TYR A 116 6.04 -5.00 -6.19
C TYR A 116 5.68 -6.28 -5.42
N GLY A 117 5.10 -6.14 -4.23
CA GLY A 117 4.76 -7.27 -3.36
C GLY A 117 3.76 -8.22 -4.02
N LEU A 118 2.67 -7.69 -4.56
CA LEU A 118 1.64 -8.50 -5.21
C LEU A 118 2.21 -9.27 -6.39
N LEU A 119 2.92 -8.59 -7.30
CA LEU A 119 3.47 -9.23 -8.50
C LEU A 119 4.54 -10.29 -8.16
N VAL A 120 5.42 -10.00 -7.21
CA VAL A 120 6.46 -10.95 -6.81
C VAL A 120 5.89 -12.14 -6.03
N SER A 121 4.87 -11.93 -5.20
CA SER A 121 4.25 -13.01 -4.43
C SER A 121 3.48 -14.00 -5.30
N GLN A 122 2.85 -13.54 -6.39
CA GLN A 122 2.02 -14.40 -7.24
C GLN A 122 2.77 -14.99 -8.43
N PHE A 123 3.68 -14.20 -9.02
CA PHE A 123 4.31 -14.53 -10.30
C PHE A 123 5.84 -14.64 -10.23
N GLY A 124 6.45 -14.34 -9.08
CA GLY A 124 7.91 -14.32 -8.94
C GLY A 124 8.56 -15.70 -9.01
N ASP A 125 7.79 -16.78 -8.86
CA ASP A 125 8.20 -18.18 -8.93
C ASP A 125 7.69 -18.92 -10.18
N VAL A 126 6.93 -18.23 -11.04
CA VAL A 126 6.30 -18.83 -12.22
C VAL A 126 7.31 -18.89 -13.36
N GLN A 127 7.74 -20.12 -13.70
CA GLN A 127 8.68 -20.39 -14.80
C GLN A 127 8.00 -20.64 -16.15
N THR A 128 6.68 -20.48 -16.23
CA THR A 128 5.93 -20.63 -17.49
C THR A 128 6.49 -19.67 -18.53
N LYS A 129 6.79 -20.20 -19.72
CA LYS A 129 7.31 -19.42 -20.84
C LYS A 129 6.19 -18.56 -21.44
N LEU A 130 6.47 -17.28 -21.65
CA LEU A 130 5.65 -16.42 -22.49
C LEU A 130 5.96 -16.67 -23.98
N SER A 131 5.14 -16.09 -24.85
CA SER A 131 5.25 -16.19 -26.32
C SER A 131 6.62 -15.81 -26.90
N ASP A 132 7.44 -15.04 -26.16
CA ASP A 132 8.80 -14.63 -26.54
C ASP A 132 9.91 -15.55 -25.97
N ASP A 133 9.56 -16.75 -25.49
CA ASP A 133 10.47 -17.77 -24.92
C ASP A 133 11.18 -17.35 -23.60
N GLU A 134 10.85 -16.17 -23.06
CA GLU A 134 11.23 -15.71 -21.71
C GLU A 134 10.22 -16.21 -20.65
N THR A 135 10.67 -16.51 -19.43
CA THR A 135 9.78 -16.87 -18.32
C THR A 135 9.10 -15.64 -17.70
N VAL A 136 7.95 -15.83 -17.03
CA VAL A 136 7.28 -14.74 -16.29
C VAL A 136 8.24 -14.09 -15.28
N GLU A 137 9.04 -14.89 -14.57
CA GLU A 137 10.08 -14.38 -13.66
C GLU A 137 11.11 -13.50 -14.39
N GLN A 138 11.62 -13.94 -15.54
CA GLN A 138 12.59 -13.18 -16.33
C GLN A 138 12.01 -11.85 -16.82
N PHE A 139 10.75 -11.85 -17.24
CA PHE A 139 10.04 -10.63 -17.61
C PHE A 139 9.92 -9.65 -16.45
N LEU A 140 9.51 -10.11 -15.26
CA LEU A 140 9.41 -9.27 -14.06
C LEU A 140 10.77 -8.68 -13.65
N ARG A 141 11.84 -9.46 -13.76
CA ARG A 141 13.21 -8.99 -13.51
C ARG A 141 13.68 -7.97 -14.55
N ARG A 142 13.44 -8.20 -15.84
CA ARG A 142 13.94 -7.36 -16.93
C ARG A 142 13.15 -6.06 -17.07
N TYR A 143 11.83 -6.13 -17.03
CA TYR A 143 10.95 -4.99 -17.28
C TYR A 143 10.70 -4.14 -16.04
N PHE A 144 10.37 -4.78 -14.91
CA PHE A 144 10.06 -4.09 -13.66
C PHE A 144 11.26 -4.00 -12.70
N GLY A 145 12.27 -4.86 -12.84
CA GLY A 145 13.41 -4.90 -11.93
C GLY A 145 13.11 -5.59 -10.61
N PHE A 146 12.07 -6.44 -10.57
CA PHE A 146 11.60 -7.08 -9.35
C PHE A 146 12.41 -8.35 -9.04
N LYS A 147 12.85 -8.46 -7.79
CA LYS A 147 13.59 -9.58 -7.21
C LYS A 147 12.74 -10.27 -6.15
N HIS A 148 12.62 -11.59 -6.26
CA HIS A 148 11.85 -12.41 -5.31
C HIS A 148 12.41 -12.38 -3.88
N GLU A 149 13.73 -12.30 -3.74
CA GLU A 149 14.43 -12.18 -2.45
C GLU A 149 14.05 -10.92 -1.65
N PHE A 150 13.48 -9.90 -2.31
CA PHE A 150 13.12 -8.63 -1.67
C PHE A 150 11.72 -8.62 -1.04
N LEU A 151 10.96 -9.73 -1.14
CA LEU A 151 9.59 -9.81 -0.66
C LEU A 151 9.47 -9.50 0.84
N GLY A 152 10.43 -9.98 1.66
CA GLY A 152 10.48 -9.66 3.09
C GLY A 152 10.70 -8.16 3.37
N VAL A 153 11.51 -7.48 2.55
CA VAL A 153 11.73 -6.02 2.67
C VAL A 153 10.46 -5.26 2.30
N VAL A 154 9.78 -5.69 1.23
CA VAL A 154 8.50 -5.10 0.79
C VAL A 154 7.46 -5.21 1.90
N ALA A 155 7.38 -6.37 2.56
CA ALA A 155 6.49 -6.59 3.70
C ALA A 155 6.83 -5.61 4.85
N ALA A 156 8.10 -5.52 5.24
CA ALA A 156 8.55 -4.62 6.30
C ALA A 156 8.25 -3.15 5.99
N VAL A 157 8.51 -2.70 4.75
CA VAL A 157 8.24 -1.32 4.32
C VAL A 157 6.73 -1.02 4.32
N THR A 158 5.90 -1.94 3.86
CA THR A 158 4.44 -1.74 3.83
C THR A 158 3.87 -1.62 5.25
N VAL A 159 4.35 -2.45 6.19
CA VAL A 159 4.00 -2.34 7.62
C VAL A 159 4.49 -1.00 8.18
N ALA A 160 5.72 -0.59 7.87
CA ALA A 160 6.27 0.68 8.33
C ALA A 160 5.42 1.87 7.86
N TYR A 161 4.93 1.88 6.61
CA TYR A 161 4.03 2.93 6.12
C TYR A 161 2.72 3.00 6.89
N ALA A 162 2.11 1.85 7.23
CA ALA A 162 0.89 1.83 8.04
C ALA A 162 1.16 2.40 9.45
N VAL A 163 2.26 1.98 10.08
CA VAL A 163 2.65 2.45 11.42
C VAL A 163 2.94 3.96 11.42
N VAL A 164 3.74 4.45 10.47
CA VAL A 164 4.07 5.88 10.35
C VAL A 164 2.82 6.72 10.10
N SER A 165 1.91 6.26 9.24
CA SER A 165 0.64 6.95 8.98
C SER A 165 -0.22 7.04 10.25
N ALA A 166 -0.30 5.96 11.05
CA ALA A 166 -1.03 5.95 12.31
C ALA A 166 -0.44 6.90 13.35
N PHE A 167 0.89 6.95 13.50
CA PHE A 167 1.55 7.89 14.39
C PHE A 167 1.37 9.35 13.95
N THR A 168 1.47 9.61 12.65
CA THR A 168 1.28 10.96 12.10
C THR A 168 -0.16 11.44 12.28
N PHE A 169 -1.15 10.54 12.16
CA PHE A 169 -2.53 10.83 12.49
C PHE A 169 -2.70 11.20 13.98
N ALA A 170 -2.15 10.40 14.89
CA ALA A 170 -2.25 10.66 16.33
C ALA A 170 -1.65 12.02 16.72
N PHE A 171 -0.48 12.35 16.17
CA PHE A 171 0.18 13.65 16.37
C PHE A 171 -0.56 14.80 15.67
N GLY A 172 -1.12 14.55 14.48
CA GLY A 172 -1.88 15.53 13.71
C GLY A 172 -3.11 16.05 14.47
N ILE A 173 -3.88 15.15 15.09
CA ILE A 173 -5.04 15.55 15.91
C ILE A 173 -4.59 16.36 17.13
N GLU A 174 -3.48 15.99 17.78
CA GLU A 174 -2.96 16.70 18.95
C GLU A 174 -2.53 18.13 18.62
N VAL A 175 -1.78 18.32 17.52
CA VAL A 175 -1.21 19.62 17.14
C VAL A 175 -2.23 20.55 16.49
N PHE A 176 -3.02 20.04 15.56
CA PHE A 176 -3.89 20.89 14.74
C PHE A 176 -5.28 21.13 15.33
N ASN A 177 -5.67 20.37 16.35
CA ASN A 177 -6.94 20.40 17.10
C ASN A 177 -7.95 21.50 16.69
N PHE A 178 -8.50 21.37 15.48
CA PHE A 178 -9.42 22.36 14.90
C PHE A 178 -10.78 22.35 15.58
N GLN A 179 -11.08 21.35 16.39
CA GLN A 179 -12.33 21.21 17.15
C GLN A 179 -12.41 22.11 18.39
N ARG A 180 -11.34 22.85 18.71
CA ARG A 180 -11.29 23.75 19.88
C ARG A 180 -11.59 25.22 19.55
N ARG A 181 -12.15 25.50 18.36
CA ARG A 181 -12.68 26.82 17.97
C ARG A 181 -14.18 26.91 18.19
#